data_AF-A0A7C7CTI0-F1
#
_entry.id   AF-A0A7C7CTI0-F1
#
_cell.length_a   1.000
_cell.length_b   1.000
_cell.length_c   1.000
_cell.angle_alpha   90.00
_cell.angle_beta   90.00
_cell.angle_gamma   90.00
#
_symmetry.space_group_name_H-M   'P 1'
#
loop_
_entity.id
_entity.type
_entity.pdbx_description
1 polymer ?
#
loop_
_entity_poly.entity_id
_entity_poly.type
_entity_poly.pdbx_seq_one_letter_code
_entity_poly.pdbx_strand_id
1 'polypeptide(L)'
;MAAANFAVMAPGTNVGAASPVAVGGADIPETLAKKINEDTAAFIRSVAETRDRNVRALEETVTFARSYSAIEAVDLDIADFIAGDINGLLQQLDGLTAETASGDVTIRPSELEIRNIKLTLTDDILNILANPNIAFLLLMIGGLGVLIEVITPGLIGPGVIGVIALILAFLGFGNLSVNWVGVALILLSMAFFYGETISPGVSVFGVGGIICVVVGALLLFGGFFSAPDIEEVRVTVNPVLLATVTGLAVVSLVFFVRMARSGGGSSSAYINASEGELEGEWGEVVSDLTPSGKVLVAGLEWAATADSNNVIKKGEEIIVVSVYGEVLKVARLIDEVE
;
A
#
# COMPACT_ATOMS: atom_id res chain seq x y z
N MET A 1 15.29 30.94 11.06
CA MET A 1 15.82 31.56 12.28
C MET A 1 16.54 32.87 11.97
N ALA A 2 17.60 32.88 11.14
CA ALA A 2 18.38 34.09 10.84
C ALA A 2 17.57 35.31 10.37
N ALA A 3 16.47 35.11 9.64
CA ALA A 3 15.60 36.19 9.14
C ALA A 3 14.58 36.73 10.17
N ALA A 4 14.44 36.09 11.34
CA ALA A 4 13.42 36.45 12.31
C ALA A 4 13.77 37.75 13.04
N ASN A 5 12.74 38.52 13.39
CA ASN A 5 12.88 39.70 14.25
C ASN A 5 13.52 39.34 15.59
N PHE A 6 13.05 38.25 16.19
CA PHE A 6 13.61 37.67 17.40
C PHE A 6 13.77 36.18 17.17
N ALA A 7 14.95 35.65 17.45
CA ALA A 7 15.28 34.25 17.39
C ALA A 7 15.61 33.78 18.80
N VAL A 8 14.71 32.99 19.36
CA VAL A 8 14.80 32.53 20.74
C VAL A 8 14.89 31.01 20.73
N MET A 9 15.77 30.47 21.57
CA MET A 9 16.01 29.03 21.67
C MET A 9 15.53 28.48 23.02
N ALA A 10 15.10 27.23 23.04
CA ALA A 10 14.83 26.52 24.28
C ALA A 10 16.12 25.85 24.80
N PRO A 11 16.27 25.63 26.12
CA PRO A 11 17.40 24.88 26.66
C PRO A 11 17.51 23.48 26.04
N GLY A 12 18.73 23.08 25.66
CA GLY A 12 18.99 21.77 25.07
C GLY A 12 18.69 21.66 23.56
N THR A 13 18.35 22.77 22.88
CA THR A 13 18.25 22.80 21.42
C THR A 13 19.55 23.22 20.75
N ASN A 14 19.63 23.04 19.43
CA ASN A 14 20.74 23.45 18.59
C ASN A 14 20.25 24.14 17.30
N VAL A 15 21.16 24.85 16.63
CA VAL A 15 20.92 25.53 15.35
C VAL A 15 22.17 25.45 14.47
N GLY A 16 21.98 25.26 13.17
CA GLY A 16 23.06 25.19 12.19
C GLY A 16 22.92 23.96 11.32
N ALA A 17 24.04 23.30 11.00
CA ALA A 17 24.13 22.15 10.10
C ALA A 17 23.38 22.40 8.77
N ALA A 18 23.56 23.60 8.22
CA ALA A 18 22.84 24.09 7.05
C ALA A 18 23.56 23.80 5.72
N SER A 19 24.51 22.86 5.73
CA SER A 19 25.19 22.43 4.50
C SER A 19 24.19 21.78 3.53
N PRO A 20 24.13 22.22 2.27
CA PRO A 20 23.23 21.67 1.27
C PRO A 20 23.54 20.19 0.99
N VAL A 21 22.49 19.38 0.87
CA VAL A 21 22.56 17.96 0.50
C VAL A 21 21.67 17.67 -0.70
N ALA A 22 21.96 16.61 -1.46
CA ALA A 22 21.08 16.21 -2.54
C ALA A 22 19.75 15.68 -1.97
N VAL A 23 18.70 15.74 -2.80
CA VAL A 23 17.42 15.08 -2.48
C VAL A 23 17.68 13.58 -2.28
N GLY A 24 17.25 13.04 -1.13
CA GLY A 24 17.50 11.65 -0.75
C GLY A 24 18.85 11.40 -0.07
N GLY A 25 19.65 12.44 0.21
CA GLY A 25 20.91 12.32 0.97
C GLY A 25 22.13 11.87 0.16
N ALA A 26 22.02 11.79 -1.17
CA ALA A 26 23.14 11.44 -2.04
C ALA A 26 24.21 12.54 -2.08
N ASP A 27 25.43 12.15 -2.44
CA ASP A 27 26.53 13.09 -2.64
C ASP A 27 26.27 13.99 -3.86
N ILE A 28 26.53 15.29 -3.67
CA ILE A 28 26.49 16.26 -4.76
C ILE A 28 27.85 16.25 -5.47
N PRO A 29 27.91 16.15 -6.81
CA PRO A 29 29.16 16.25 -7.55
C PRO A 29 29.96 17.50 -7.15
N GLU A 30 31.27 17.36 -6.91
CA GLU A 30 32.11 18.37 -6.27
C GLU A 30 31.94 19.79 -6.83
N THR A 31 31.96 19.94 -8.16
CA THR A 31 31.79 21.25 -8.80
C THR A 31 30.43 21.87 -8.52
N LEU A 32 29.37 21.06 -8.49
CA LEU A 32 28.02 21.51 -8.18
C LEU A 32 27.89 21.80 -6.68
N ALA A 33 28.44 20.93 -5.82
CA ALA A 33 28.47 21.11 -4.38
C ALA A 33 29.12 22.43 -3.99
N LYS A 34 30.26 22.77 -4.63
CA LYS A 34 30.93 24.05 -4.42
C LYS A 34 30.05 25.24 -4.81
N LYS A 35 29.42 25.19 -5.99
CA LYS A 35 28.53 26.28 -6.44
C LYS A 35 27.34 26.49 -5.50
N ILE A 36 26.70 25.41 -5.07
CA ILE A 36 25.54 25.47 -4.18
C ILE A 36 25.97 25.96 -2.79
N ASN A 37 27.11 25.50 -2.27
CA ASN A 37 27.65 25.99 -1.00
C ASN A 37 27.94 27.48 -1.03
N GLU A 38 28.63 27.98 -2.06
CA GLU A 38 28.93 29.42 -2.20
C GLU A 38 27.66 30.26 -2.30
N ASP A 39 26.67 29.82 -3.07
CA ASP A 39 25.38 30.50 -3.21
C ASP A 39 24.59 30.52 -1.90
N THR A 40 24.51 29.37 -1.21
CA THR A 40 23.82 29.25 0.08
C THR A 40 24.53 30.06 1.18
N ALA A 41 25.87 30.08 1.17
CA ALA A 41 26.67 30.89 2.06
C ALA A 41 26.47 32.39 1.80
N ALA A 42 26.42 32.82 0.54
CA ALA A 42 26.08 34.20 0.21
C ALA A 42 24.65 34.57 0.66
N PHE A 43 23.69 33.67 0.45
CA PHE A 43 22.31 33.87 0.88
C PHE A 43 22.19 34.04 2.39
N ILE A 44 22.75 33.13 3.19
CA ILE A 44 22.65 33.23 4.66
C ILE A 44 23.34 34.49 5.19
N ARG A 45 24.45 34.93 4.58
CA ARG A 45 25.12 36.19 4.93
C ARG A 45 24.21 37.39 4.69
N SER A 46 23.58 37.49 3.51
CA SER A 46 22.66 38.61 3.21
C SER A 46 21.48 38.69 4.18
N VAL A 47 20.97 37.54 4.62
CA VAL A 47 19.90 37.46 5.62
C VAL A 47 20.41 37.88 7.00
N ALA A 48 21.60 37.43 7.39
CA ALA A 48 22.21 37.75 8.67
C ALA A 48 22.48 39.25 8.81
N GLU A 49 23.02 39.89 7.76
CA GLU A 49 23.27 41.34 7.71
C GLU A 49 21.98 42.15 7.88
N THR A 50 20.86 41.69 7.33
CA THR A 50 19.56 42.36 7.45
C THR A 50 19.05 42.40 8.90
N ARG A 51 19.50 41.46 9.75
CA ARG A 51 19.06 41.33 11.15
C ARG A 51 20.18 41.59 12.16
N ASP A 52 21.30 42.16 11.70
CA ASP A 52 22.50 42.41 12.52
C ASP A 52 23.00 41.18 13.30
N ARG A 53 22.83 39.97 12.72
CA ARG A 53 23.30 38.72 13.34
C ARG A 53 24.73 38.42 12.91
N ASN A 54 25.42 37.55 13.66
CA ASN A 54 26.79 37.14 13.35
C ASN A 54 26.90 36.40 12.01
N VAL A 55 27.24 37.18 10.99
CA VAL A 55 27.38 36.78 9.59
C VAL A 55 28.34 35.60 9.42
N ARG A 56 29.50 35.67 10.07
CA ARG A 56 30.54 34.65 9.94
C ARG A 56 30.12 33.34 10.59
N ALA A 57 29.57 33.39 11.81
CA ALA A 57 29.15 32.18 12.50
C ALA A 57 28.02 31.45 11.75
N LEU A 58 27.08 32.21 11.17
CA LEU A 58 26.03 31.67 10.30
C LEU A 58 26.56 31.10 8.97
N GLU A 59 27.54 31.76 8.33
CA GLU A 59 28.22 31.22 7.14
C GLU A 59 28.94 29.89 7.44
N GLU A 60 29.56 29.77 8.61
CA GLU A 60 30.21 28.52 9.05
C GLU A 60 29.20 27.35 9.19
N THR A 61 27.90 27.62 9.40
CA THR A 61 26.86 26.57 9.43
C THR A 61 26.63 25.93 8.06
N VAL A 62 26.91 26.66 6.99
CA VAL A 62 26.76 26.20 5.60
C VAL A 62 28.08 25.58 5.13
N THR A 63 29.18 26.29 5.30
CA THR A 63 30.49 25.91 4.74
C THR A 63 31.18 24.78 5.50
N PHE A 64 30.99 24.71 6.82
CA PHE A 64 31.62 23.70 7.70
C PHE A 64 30.60 22.80 8.42
N ALA A 65 29.32 22.86 8.04
CA ALA A 65 28.23 22.14 8.69
C ALA A 65 28.15 22.36 10.22
N ARG A 66 28.64 23.52 10.72
CA ARG A 66 28.66 23.76 12.17
C ARG A 66 27.26 23.80 12.75
N SER A 67 27.10 23.19 13.92
CA SER A 67 25.90 23.24 14.74
C SER A 67 26.27 23.82 16.09
N TYR A 68 25.52 24.82 16.53
CA TYR A 68 25.71 25.54 17.79
C TYR A 68 24.61 25.16 18.77
N SER A 69 24.97 24.90 20.02
CA SER A 69 24.02 24.78 21.12
C SER A 69 23.30 26.11 21.36
N ALA A 70 22.16 26.08 22.06
CA ALA A 70 21.44 27.31 22.43
C ALA A 70 22.30 28.36 23.15
N ILE A 71 23.28 27.93 23.96
CA ILE A 71 24.18 28.82 24.69
C ILE A 71 25.18 29.47 23.73
N GLU A 72 25.88 28.66 22.92
CA GLU A 72 26.82 29.17 21.91
C GLU A 72 26.15 30.09 20.91
N ALA A 73 24.91 29.78 20.51
CA ALA A 73 24.15 30.59 19.57
C ALA A 73 23.83 31.98 20.14
N VAL A 74 23.60 32.12 21.45
CA VAL A 74 23.38 33.42 22.09
C VAL A 74 24.71 34.15 22.31
N ASP A 75 25.75 33.44 22.77
CA ASP A 75 27.08 34.02 22.96
C ASP A 75 27.70 34.55 21.67
N LEU A 76 27.37 33.90 20.53
CA LEU A 76 27.82 34.28 19.20
C LEU A 76 26.85 35.21 18.47
N ASP A 77 25.75 35.65 19.09
CA ASP A 77 24.76 36.54 18.44
C ASP A 77 24.13 35.96 17.15
N ILE A 78 23.91 34.63 17.19
CA ILE A 78 23.09 33.89 16.21
C ILE A 78 21.62 33.90 16.68
N ALA A 79 21.41 33.83 18.00
CA ALA A 79 20.12 33.87 18.68
C ALA A 79 20.13 35.02 19.70
N ASP A 80 18.97 35.61 19.97
CA ASP A 80 18.86 36.79 20.83
C ASP A 80 18.92 36.41 22.32
N PHE A 81 18.23 35.33 22.71
CA PHE A 81 18.23 34.81 24.09
C PHE A 81 17.65 33.39 24.18
N ILE A 82 17.67 32.82 25.40
CA ILE A 82 17.12 31.50 25.72
C ILE A 82 15.86 31.66 26.57
N ALA A 83 14.79 30.92 26.22
CA ALA A 83 13.56 30.85 27.01
C ALA A 83 13.15 29.39 27.25
N GLY A 84 12.89 29.03 28.51
CA GLY A 84 12.48 27.67 28.89
C GLY A 84 11.03 27.32 28.53
N ASP A 85 10.17 28.33 28.45
CA ASP A 85 8.76 28.18 28.11
C ASP A 85 8.19 29.46 27.47
N ILE A 86 6.91 29.41 27.08
CA ILE A 86 6.21 30.53 26.46
C ILE A 86 6.11 31.73 27.40
N ASN A 87 5.97 31.53 28.72
CA ASN A 87 5.86 32.64 29.66
C ASN A 87 7.19 33.39 29.79
N GLY A 88 8.29 32.66 29.92
CA GLY A 88 9.65 33.21 29.94
C GLY A 88 10.03 33.87 28.62
N LEU A 89 9.54 33.36 27.49
CA LEU A 89 9.68 34.00 26.18
C LEU A 89 8.98 35.36 26.17
N LEU A 90 7.70 35.40 26.55
CA LEU A 90 6.90 36.63 26.53
C LEU A 90 7.46 37.68 27.48
N GLN A 91 7.91 37.28 28.67
CA GLN A 91 8.54 38.20 29.63
C GLN A 91 9.82 38.84 29.08
N GLN A 92 10.63 38.08 28.33
CA GLN A 92 11.86 38.61 27.71
C GLN A 92 11.59 39.45 26.46
N LEU A 93 10.47 39.20 25.76
CA LEU A 93 10.06 40.01 24.60
C LEU A 93 9.41 41.35 24.99
N ASP A 94 8.95 41.49 26.24
CA ASP A 94 8.23 42.69 26.68
C ASP A 94 9.11 43.95 26.55
N GLY A 95 8.62 44.92 25.78
CA GLY A 95 9.31 46.18 25.50
C GLY A 95 10.29 46.13 24.32
N LEU A 96 10.54 44.98 23.70
CA LEU A 96 11.35 44.90 22.49
C LEU A 96 10.57 45.38 21.26
N THR A 97 11.28 45.94 20.29
CA THR A 97 10.67 46.49 19.06
C THR A 97 11.00 45.61 17.86
N ALA A 98 9.97 45.17 17.14
CA ALA A 98 10.07 44.39 15.92
C ALA A 98 9.87 45.29 14.69
N GLU A 99 10.83 45.28 13.77
CA GLU A 99 10.65 45.88 12.45
C GLU A 99 9.67 45.05 11.59
N THR A 100 8.55 45.62 11.18
CA THR A 100 7.58 44.96 10.29
C THR A 100 7.38 45.73 8.99
N ALA A 101 6.77 45.11 7.98
CA ALA A 101 6.44 45.79 6.73
C ALA A 101 5.49 46.99 6.91
N SER A 102 4.75 47.05 8.02
CA SER A 102 3.86 48.16 8.38
C SER A 102 4.53 49.21 9.28
N GLY A 103 5.81 49.04 9.59
CA GLY A 103 6.58 49.86 10.52
C GLY A 103 6.98 49.11 11.79
N ASP A 104 7.60 49.83 12.71
CA ASP A 104 8.10 49.27 13.97
C ASP A 104 6.95 49.01 14.95
N VAL A 105 6.96 47.82 15.56
CA VAL A 105 5.95 47.38 16.53
C VAL A 105 6.64 46.98 17.82
N THR A 106 6.35 47.68 18.92
CA THR A 106 6.82 47.29 20.25
C THR A 106 5.93 46.17 20.81
N ILE A 107 6.55 45.07 21.23
CA ILE A 107 5.86 43.92 21.81
C ILE A 107 5.49 44.24 23.25
N ARG A 108 4.20 44.07 23.58
CA ARG A 108 3.66 44.18 24.94
C ARG A 108 2.73 43.00 25.19
N PRO A 109 3.21 41.90 25.78
CA PRO A 109 2.43 40.67 25.93
C PRO A 109 1.11 40.87 26.69
N SER A 110 1.07 41.83 27.63
CA SER A 110 -0.13 42.19 28.40
C SER A 110 -1.26 42.79 27.55
N GLU A 111 -0.93 43.35 26.38
CA GLU A 111 -1.87 43.95 25.44
C GLU A 111 -2.20 43.01 24.26
N LEU A 112 -1.63 41.79 24.23
CA LEU A 112 -1.73 40.86 23.10
C LEU A 112 -2.57 39.63 23.44
N GLU A 113 -3.38 39.18 22.48
CA GLU A 113 -4.10 37.91 22.57
C GLU A 113 -3.20 36.77 22.09
N ILE A 114 -2.87 35.84 22.99
CA ILE A 114 -2.10 34.64 22.63
C ILE A 114 -3.05 33.63 21.99
N ARG A 115 -2.92 33.46 20.68
CA ARG A 115 -3.69 32.46 19.91
C ARG A 115 -2.80 31.28 19.55
N ASN A 116 -3.14 30.10 20.05
CA ASN A 116 -2.46 28.87 19.66
C ASN A 116 -3.02 28.38 18.32
N ILE A 117 -2.18 28.42 17.28
CA ILE A 117 -2.52 27.91 15.95
C ILE A 117 -2.18 26.42 15.94
N LYS A 118 -3.21 25.57 16.03
CA LYS A 118 -3.06 24.12 15.86
C LYS A 118 -2.99 23.78 14.38
N LEU A 119 -2.38 22.65 14.07
CA LEU A 119 -2.45 22.03 12.75
C LEU A 119 -3.92 21.90 12.34
N THR A 120 -4.20 22.19 11.07
CA THR A 120 -5.53 21.97 10.51
C THR A 120 -5.74 20.48 10.25
N LEU A 121 -7.00 20.05 10.09
CA LEU A 121 -7.30 18.67 9.71
C LEU A 121 -6.57 18.26 8.42
N THR A 122 -6.38 19.20 7.50
CA THR A 122 -5.63 18.98 6.27
C THR A 122 -4.16 18.71 6.55
N ASP A 123 -3.53 19.49 7.44
CA ASP A 123 -2.13 19.29 7.82
C ASP A 123 -1.93 17.95 8.54
N ASP A 124 -2.86 17.58 9.42
CA ASP A 124 -2.85 16.28 10.10
C ASP A 124 -2.96 15.12 9.09
N ILE A 125 -3.87 15.23 8.11
CA ILE A 125 -3.98 14.23 7.03
C ILE A 125 -2.68 14.17 6.22
N LEU A 126 -2.12 15.30 5.82
CA LEU A 126 -0.87 15.33 5.05
C LEU A 126 0.30 14.72 5.83
N ASN A 127 0.40 14.99 7.14
CA ASN A 127 1.39 14.39 8.02
C ASN A 127 1.22 12.87 8.15
N ILE A 128 -0.01 12.39 8.23
CA ILE A 128 -0.33 10.95 8.23
C ILE A 128 0.07 10.32 6.89
N LEU A 129 -0.25 10.96 5.77
CA LEU A 129 0.07 10.45 4.43
C LEU A 129 1.57 10.51 4.11
N ALA A 130 2.31 11.42 4.74
CA ALA A 130 3.77 11.48 4.66
C ALA A 130 4.47 10.35 5.44
N ASN A 131 3.73 9.43 6.07
CA ASN A 131 4.30 8.24 6.69
C ASN A 131 4.45 7.10 5.67
N PRO A 132 5.67 6.56 5.43
CA PRO A 132 5.90 5.51 4.44
C PRO A 132 5.11 4.23 4.72
N ASN A 133 4.88 3.89 6.00
CA ASN A 133 4.11 2.70 6.38
C ASN A 133 2.63 2.85 6.01
N ILE A 134 2.09 4.04 6.23
CA ILE A 134 0.68 4.34 5.93
C ILE A 134 0.48 4.40 4.41
N ALA A 135 1.39 5.04 3.69
CA ALA A 135 1.37 5.08 2.23
C ALA A 135 1.48 3.67 1.61
N PHE A 136 2.34 2.80 2.15
CA PHE A 136 2.42 1.39 1.74
C PHE A 136 1.13 0.61 2.03
N LEU A 137 0.55 0.77 3.22
CA LEU A 137 -0.72 0.12 3.57
C LEU A 137 -1.87 0.58 2.67
N LEU A 138 -1.96 1.88 2.38
CA LEU A 138 -2.96 2.44 1.47
C LEU A 138 -2.78 1.89 0.05
N LEU A 139 -1.54 1.73 -0.42
CA LEU A 139 -1.25 1.10 -1.72
C LEU A 139 -1.71 -0.37 -1.74
N MET A 140 -1.43 -1.13 -0.69
CA MET A 140 -1.82 -2.55 -0.58
C MET A 140 -3.34 -2.73 -0.45
N ILE A 141 -3.98 -1.99 0.46
CA ILE A 141 -5.45 -1.99 0.64
C ILE A 141 -6.11 -1.53 -0.64
N GLY A 142 -5.55 -0.49 -1.27
CA GLY A 142 -6.00 0.04 -2.54
C GLY A 142 -6.00 -0.99 -3.65
N GLY A 143 -4.85 -1.64 -3.86
CA GLY A 143 -4.69 -2.72 -4.85
C GLY A 143 -5.58 -3.93 -4.55
N LEU A 144 -5.69 -4.35 -3.29
CA LEU A 144 -6.55 -5.47 -2.89
C LEU A 144 -8.04 -5.17 -3.09
N GLY A 145 -8.50 -3.97 -2.74
CA GLY A 145 -9.89 -3.57 -2.93
C GLY A 145 -10.30 -3.59 -4.41
N VAL A 146 -9.43 -3.07 -5.29
CA VAL A 146 -9.62 -3.14 -6.74
C VAL A 146 -9.57 -4.59 -7.22
N LEU A 147 -8.63 -5.40 -6.74
CA LEU A 147 -8.50 -6.81 -7.11
C LEU A 147 -9.76 -7.61 -6.74
N ILE A 148 -10.31 -7.40 -5.53
CA ILE A 148 -11.54 -8.07 -5.07
C ILE A 148 -12.72 -7.74 -5.97
N GLU A 149 -12.89 -6.47 -6.36
CA GLU A 149 -13.97 -6.06 -7.27
C GLU A 149 -13.82 -6.71 -8.66
N VAL A 150 -12.59 -6.86 -9.15
CA VAL A 150 -12.31 -7.51 -10.43
C VAL A 150 -12.59 -9.02 -10.37
N ILE A 151 -12.23 -9.69 -9.27
CA ILE A 151 -12.48 -11.13 -9.09
C ILE A 151 -13.97 -11.41 -8.86
N THR A 152 -14.65 -10.55 -8.09
CA THR A 152 -16.07 -10.69 -7.75
C THR A 152 -16.84 -9.44 -8.19
N PRO A 153 -17.22 -9.35 -9.48
CA PRO A 153 -17.95 -8.21 -9.97
C PRO A 153 -19.27 -8.00 -9.22
N GLY A 154 -19.55 -6.75 -8.82
CA GLY A 154 -20.86 -6.37 -8.29
C GLY A 154 -20.90 -6.10 -6.78
N LEU A 155 -19.78 -6.21 -6.06
CA LEU A 155 -19.70 -5.76 -4.67
C LEU A 155 -19.66 -4.23 -4.56
N ILE A 156 -19.09 -3.52 -5.56
CA ILE A 156 -18.87 -2.06 -5.70
C ILE A 156 -18.03 -1.44 -4.55
N GLY A 157 -18.37 -1.72 -3.30
CA GLY A 157 -17.74 -1.19 -2.09
C GLY A 157 -16.22 -1.41 -2.01
N PRO A 158 -15.69 -2.64 -2.17
CA PRO A 158 -14.25 -2.88 -2.15
C PRO A 158 -13.50 -2.12 -3.24
N GLY A 159 -14.08 -2.04 -4.45
CA GLY A 159 -13.49 -1.27 -5.55
C GLY A 159 -13.40 0.22 -5.25
N VAL A 160 -14.48 0.82 -4.72
CA VAL A 160 -14.51 2.25 -4.36
C VAL A 160 -13.52 2.56 -3.23
N ILE A 161 -13.53 1.76 -2.16
CA ILE A 161 -12.57 1.90 -1.04
C ILE A 161 -11.14 1.74 -1.57
N GLY A 162 -10.93 0.78 -2.47
CA GLY A 162 -9.64 0.53 -3.10
C GLY A 162 -9.12 1.74 -3.88
N VAL A 163 -9.94 2.30 -4.77
CA VAL A 163 -9.58 3.48 -5.56
C VAL A 163 -9.28 4.70 -4.67
N ILE A 164 -10.09 4.94 -3.64
CA ILE A 164 -9.85 6.04 -2.70
C ILE A 164 -8.51 5.83 -1.97
N ALA A 165 -8.25 4.62 -1.48
CA ALA A 165 -6.99 4.30 -0.81
C ALA A 165 -5.78 4.47 -1.75
N LEU A 166 -5.90 4.08 -3.03
CA LEU A 166 -4.85 4.32 -4.03
C LEU A 166 -4.59 5.82 -4.23
N ILE A 167 -5.65 6.63 -4.39
CA ILE A 167 -5.50 8.09 -4.55
C ILE A 167 -4.79 8.70 -3.33
N LEU A 168 -5.15 8.29 -2.12
CA LEU A 168 -4.50 8.75 -0.90
C LEU A 168 -3.03 8.29 -0.81
N ALA A 169 -2.73 7.06 -1.22
CA ALA A 169 -1.34 6.58 -1.31
C ALA A 169 -0.51 7.43 -2.28
N PHE A 170 -1.03 7.70 -3.48
CA PHE A 170 -0.35 8.54 -4.47
C PHE A 170 -0.20 9.99 -4.02
N LEU A 171 -1.15 10.53 -3.26
CA LEU A 171 -1.02 11.85 -2.64
C LEU A 171 0.14 11.86 -1.62
N GLY A 172 0.28 10.82 -0.80
CA GLY A 172 1.40 10.68 0.14
C GLY A 172 2.76 10.55 -0.56
N PHE A 173 2.80 9.93 -1.74
CA PHE A 173 4.04 9.76 -2.51
C PHE A 173 4.64 11.08 -3.01
N GLY A 174 3.87 12.17 -3.11
CA GLY A 174 4.39 13.47 -3.49
C GLY A 174 5.43 14.04 -2.53
N ASN A 175 5.39 13.62 -1.26
CA ASN A 175 6.32 14.06 -0.21
C ASN A 175 7.37 13.00 0.16
N LEU A 176 7.33 11.82 -0.46
CA LEU A 176 8.21 10.69 -0.17
C LEU A 176 9.15 10.44 -1.36
N SER A 177 10.36 9.96 -1.09
CA SER A 177 11.32 9.55 -2.12
C SER A 177 10.92 8.19 -2.73
N VAL A 178 9.84 8.17 -3.52
CA VAL A 178 9.24 6.94 -4.04
C VAL A 178 9.97 6.40 -5.26
N ASN A 179 10.25 5.09 -5.24
CA ASN A 179 10.73 4.37 -6.40
C ASN A 179 9.54 3.80 -7.21
N TRP A 180 9.35 4.32 -8.42
CA TRP A 180 8.28 3.88 -9.33
C TRP A 180 8.39 2.42 -9.76
N VAL A 181 9.58 1.82 -9.75
CA VAL A 181 9.75 0.38 -9.97
C VAL A 181 9.10 -0.41 -8.83
N GLY A 182 9.24 0.06 -7.59
CA GLY A 182 8.58 -0.55 -6.43
C GLY A 182 7.06 -0.51 -6.53
N VAL A 183 6.50 0.64 -6.92
CA VAL A 183 5.07 0.80 -7.20
C VAL A 183 4.62 -0.16 -8.30
N ALA A 184 5.35 -0.20 -9.43
CA ALA A 184 5.01 -1.06 -10.56
C ALA A 184 5.03 -2.55 -10.18
N LEU A 185 5.99 -3.00 -9.38
CA LEU A 185 6.05 -4.37 -8.88
C LEU A 185 4.85 -4.70 -7.96
N ILE A 186 4.46 -3.79 -7.07
CA ILE A 186 3.29 -4.00 -6.21
C ILE A 186 2.02 -4.07 -7.05
N LEU A 187 1.84 -3.21 -8.05
CA LEU A 187 0.68 -3.30 -8.96
C LEU A 187 0.71 -4.58 -9.82
N LEU A 188 1.90 -4.98 -10.29
CA LEU A 188 2.09 -6.24 -11.01
C LEU A 188 1.71 -7.46 -10.15
N SER A 189 1.96 -7.41 -8.84
CA SER A 189 1.53 -8.47 -7.93
C SER A 189 0.02 -8.67 -7.93
N MET A 190 -0.76 -7.59 -8.06
CA MET A 190 -2.23 -7.67 -8.14
C MET A 190 -2.66 -8.39 -9.43
N ALA A 191 -1.98 -8.11 -10.55
CA ALA A 191 -2.22 -8.80 -11.81
C ALA A 191 -1.86 -10.29 -11.74
N PHE A 192 -0.77 -10.64 -11.04
CA PHE A 192 -0.42 -12.03 -10.78
C PHE A 192 -1.43 -12.73 -9.86
N PHE A 193 -1.85 -12.10 -8.77
CA PHE A 193 -2.91 -12.68 -7.93
C PHE A 193 -4.21 -12.89 -8.71
N TYR A 194 -4.58 -11.95 -9.59
CA TYR A 194 -5.69 -12.15 -10.52
C TYR A 194 -5.46 -13.35 -11.46
N GLY A 195 -4.27 -13.48 -12.05
CA GLY A 195 -3.90 -14.62 -12.89
C GLY A 195 -4.02 -15.98 -12.18
N GLU A 196 -3.68 -16.06 -10.89
CA GLU A 196 -3.87 -17.27 -10.07
C GLU A 196 -5.35 -17.65 -9.92
N THR A 197 -6.28 -16.67 -9.97
CA THR A 197 -7.72 -16.97 -9.92
C THR A 197 -8.28 -17.57 -11.21
N ILE A 198 -7.70 -17.20 -12.37
CA ILE A 198 -8.12 -17.74 -13.68
C ILE A 198 -7.59 -19.16 -13.89
N SER A 199 -6.34 -19.41 -13.47
CA SER A 199 -5.68 -20.71 -13.60
C SER A 199 -5.26 -21.27 -12.23
N PRO A 200 -6.22 -21.72 -11.39
CA PRO A 200 -5.91 -22.22 -10.07
C PRO A 200 -4.96 -23.42 -10.11
N GLY A 201 -3.97 -23.45 -9.22
CA GLY A 201 -3.15 -24.65 -8.96
C GLY A 201 -1.77 -24.65 -9.62
N VAL A 202 -1.48 -23.69 -10.51
CA VAL A 202 -0.13 -23.52 -11.07
C VAL A 202 0.82 -22.84 -10.06
N SER A 203 0.32 -22.10 -9.06
CA SER A 203 1.09 -21.45 -7.97
C SER A 203 2.21 -20.48 -8.40
N VAL A 204 2.61 -20.47 -9.68
CA VAL A 204 3.64 -19.59 -10.24
C VAL A 204 3.18 -18.14 -10.14
N PHE A 205 1.90 -17.88 -10.42
CA PHE A 205 1.34 -16.54 -10.29
C PHE A 205 1.23 -16.12 -8.82
N GLY A 206 0.75 -16.99 -7.94
CA GLY A 206 0.70 -16.71 -6.50
C GLY A 206 2.08 -16.42 -5.87
N VAL A 207 3.08 -17.27 -6.14
CA VAL A 207 4.45 -17.08 -5.65
C VAL A 207 5.10 -15.85 -6.29
N GLY A 208 4.92 -15.66 -7.60
CA GLY A 208 5.37 -14.47 -8.31
C GLY A 208 4.78 -13.19 -7.72
N GLY A 209 3.49 -13.20 -7.37
CA GLY A 209 2.80 -12.08 -6.72
C GLY A 209 3.44 -11.74 -5.37
N ILE A 210 3.69 -12.74 -4.53
CA ILE A 210 4.37 -12.53 -3.24
C ILE A 210 5.77 -11.94 -3.44
N ILE A 211 6.56 -12.47 -4.38
CA ILE A 211 7.90 -11.94 -4.68
C ILE A 211 7.80 -10.48 -5.13
N CYS A 212 6.85 -10.16 -6.01
CA CYS A 212 6.60 -8.80 -6.47
C CYS A 212 6.22 -7.86 -5.32
N VAL A 213 5.38 -8.28 -4.37
CA VAL A 213 5.07 -7.48 -3.16
C VAL A 213 6.33 -7.26 -2.32
N VAL A 214 7.10 -8.31 -2.05
CA VAL A 214 8.32 -8.22 -1.22
C VAL A 214 9.33 -7.27 -1.85
N VAL A 215 9.73 -7.55 -3.10
CA VAL A 215 10.74 -6.75 -3.80
C VAL A 215 10.22 -5.33 -4.04
N GLY A 216 8.94 -5.19 -4.38
CA GLY A 216 8.31 -3.90 -4.57
C GLY A 216 8.31 -3.05 -3.31
N ALA A 217 7.95 -3.62 -2.16
CA ALA A 217 7.96 -2.93 -0.87
C ALA A 217 9.37 -2.55 -0.40
N LEU A 218 10.37 -3.42 -0.63
CA LEU A 218 11.77 -3.12 -0.32
C LEU A 218 12.31 -1.97 -1.17
N LEU A 219 11.89 -1.88 -2.43
CA LEU A 219 12.28 -0.82 -3.36
C LEU A 219 11.52 0.48 -3.14
N LEU A 220 10.29 0.43 -2.62
CA LEU A 220 9.30 1.51 -2.69
C LEU A 220 9.80 2.86 -2.17
N PHE A 221 10.60 2.90 -1.10
CA PHE A 221 11.15 4.13 -0.53
C PHE A 221 12.69 4.20 -0.54
N GLY A 222 13.33 3.33 -1.34
CA GLY A 222 14.74 3.53 -1.74
C GLY A 222 15.83 3.16 -0.74
N GLY A 223 15.65 2.17 0.14
CA GLY A 223 16.62 1.87 1.21
C GLY A 223 17.51 0.62 1.07
N PHE A 224 17.35 -0.21 0.02
CA PHE A 224 17.95 -1.56 -0.02
C PHE A 224 19.08 -1.78 -1.04
N PHE A 225 19.17 -0.96 -2.10
CA PHE A 225 20.21 -1.06 -3.14
C PHE A 225 21.15 0.16 -3.18
N SER A 226 21.01 1.10 -2.23
CA SER A 226 21.98 2.18 -2.02
C SER A 226 23.25 1.60 -1.38
N ALA A 227 24.40 2.16 -1.74
CA ALA A 227 25.72 1.57 -1.49
C ALA A 227 26.01 1.26 0.00
N PRO A 228 26.86 0.26 0.30
CA PRO A 228 27.14 -0.20 1.67
C PRO A 228 27.77 0.83 2.61
N ASP A 229 28.36 1.90 2.07
CA ASP A 229 29.27 2.80 2.80
C ASP A 229 28.60 4.06 3.38
N ILE A 230 27.28 4.23 3.25
CA ILE A 230 26.58 5.43 3.70
C ILE A 230 25.46 5.07 4.68
N GLU A 231 25.56 5.56 5.93
CA GLU A 231 24.46 5.56 6.90
C GLU A 231 23.39 6.57 6.46
N GLU A 232 22.69 6.27 5.36
CA GLU A 232 21.49 7.01 4.97
C GLU A 232 20.43 6.84 6.06
N VAL A 233 19.73 7.92 6.42
CA VAL A 233 18.51 7.86 7.23
C VAL A 233 17.46 7.13 6.37
N ARG A 234 17.43 5.81 6.51
CA ARG A 234 16.59 4.89 5.76
C ARG A 234 15.14 5.10 6.12
N VAL A 235 14.41 5.83 5.27
CA VAL A 235 12.95 5.88 5.32
C VAL A 235 12.44 4.61 4.63
N THR A 236 12.43 3.48 5.34
CA THR A 236 11.95 2.19 4.82
C THR A 236 10.61 1.81 5.42
N VAL A 237 9.89 0.93 4.73
CA VAL A 237 8.74 0.24 5.32
C VAL A 237 9.25 -0.57 6.52
N ASN A 238 8.53 -0.49 7.64
CA ASN A 238 8.88 -1.23 8.85
C ASN A 238 8.99 -2.74 8.51
N PRO A 239 10.13 -3.41 8.82
CA PRO A 239 10.31 -4.83 8.53
C PRO A 239 9.23 -5.74 9.13
N VAL A 240 8.69 -5.38 10.31
CA VAL A 240 7.60 -6.12 10.96
C VAL A 240 6.32 -6.01 10.16
N LEU A 241 6.01 -4.82 9.64
CA LEU A 241 4.84 -4.59 8.80
C LEU A 241 4.96 -5.37 7.49
N LEU A 242 6.13 -5.33 6.85
CA LEU A 242 6.40 -6.11 5.64
C LEU A 242 6.24 -7.60 5.89
N ALA A 243 6.82 -8.13 6.97
CA ALA A 243 6.70 -9.53 7.36
C ALA A 243 5.24 -9.93 7.63
N THR A 244 4.44 -9.02 8.20
CA THR A 244 3.02 -9.26 8.47
C THR A 244 2.21 -9.36 7.17
N VAL A 245 2.37 -8.39 6.26
CA VAL A 245 1.65 -8.36 4.98
C VAL A 245 2.03 -9.56 4.11
N THR A 246 3.33 -9.87 4.04
CA THR A 246 3.83 -11.02 3.26
C THR A 246 3.44 -12.35 3.90
N GLY A 247 3.48 -12.46 5.22
CA GLY A 247 2.99 -13.62 5.96
C GLY A 247 1.51 -13.89 5.69
N LEU A 248 0.67 -12.85 5.73
CA LEU A 248 -0.76 -12.96 5.39
C LEU A 248 -0.97 -13.41 3.94
N ALA A 249 -0.19 -12.87 2.99
CA ALA A 249 -0.25 -13.28 1.59
C ALA A 249 0.16 -14.76 1.41
N VAL A 250 1.22 -15.20 2.07
CA VAL A 250 1.68 -16.61 2.05
C VAL A 250 0.62 -17.54 2.64
N VAL A 251 0.07 -17.21 3.81
CA VAL A 251 -0.98 -18.02 4.45
C VAL A 251 -2.22 -18.11 3.56
N SER A 252 -2.64 -16.99 2.96
CA SER A 252 -3.77 -16.96 2.03
C SER A 252 -3.52 -17.81 0.79
N LEU A 253 -2.31 -17.75 0.21
CA LEU A 253 -1.92 -18.58 -0.92
C LEU A 253 -1.92 -20.06 -0.55
N VAL A 254 -1.35 -20.44 0.59
CA VAL A 254 -1.32 -21.84 1.05
C VAL A 254 -2.74 -22.35 1.27
N PHE A 255 -3.62 -21.55 1.87
CA PHE A 255 -5.03 -21.88 2.04
C PHE A 255 -5.74 -22.05 0.69
N PHE A 256 -5.54 -21.12 -0.25
CA PHE A 256 -6.14 -21.16 -1.58
C PHE A 256 -5.67 -22.38 -2.39
N VAL A 257 -4.36 -22.68 -2.38
CA VAL A 257 -3.79 -23.87 -3.03
C VAL A 257 -4.33 -25.14 -2.38
N ARG A 258 -4.43 -25.18 -1.04
CA ARG A 258 -5.01 -26.33 -0.33
C ARG A 258 -6.48 -26.52 -0.71
N MET A 259 -7.26 -25.43 -0.77
CA MET A 259 -8.65 -25.45 -1.19
C MET A 259 -8.81 -25.90 -2.65
N ALA A 260 -7.98 -25.40 -3.56
CA ALA A 260 -7.99 -25.81 -4.97
C ALA A 260 -7.60 -27.27 -5.15
N ARG A 261 -6.64 -27.78 -4.36
CA ARG A 261 -6.22 -29.20 -4.38
C ARG A 261 -7.20 -30.13 -3.66
N SER A 262 -7.85 -29.68 -2.59
CA SER A 262 -8.94 -30.44 -1.95
C SER A 262 -10.23 -30.38 -2.78
N GLY A 263 -10.44 -29.29 -3.51
CA GLY A 263 -11.52 -29.10 -4.49
C GLY A 263 -11.32 -29.91 -5.77
N GLY A 264 -10.10 -30.36 -6.06
CA GLY A 264 -9.81 -31.41 -7.06
C GLY A 264 -10.36 -32.79 -6.68
N GLY A 265 -11.05 -32.90 -5.54
CA GLY A 265 -11.85 -34.04 -5.12
C GLY A 265 -13.14 -33.63 -4.40
N SER A 266 -13.72 -32.48 -4.76
CA SER A 266 -15.11 -32.17 -4.39
C SER A 266 -15.93 -32.43 -5.66
N SER A 267 -16.40 -33.66 -5.86
CA SER A 267 -17.79 -33.99 -5.51
C SER A 267 -18.62 -32.72 -5.58
N SER A 268 -19.14 -32.50 -6.79
CA SER A 268 -20.34 -31.72 -6.95
C SER A 268 -21.34 -32.17 -5.88
N ALA A 269 -22.08 -31.22 -5.34
CA ALA A 269 -23.29 -31.50 -4.58
C ALA A 269 -24.38 -32.10 -5.50
N TYR A 270 -24.06 -33.18 -6.22
CA TYR A 270 -25.04 -34.15 -6.66
C TYR A 270 -25.09 -35.19 -5.56
N ILE A 271 -26.29 -35.38 -5.06
CA ILE A 271 -26.68 -36.45 -4.14
C ILE A 271 -25.89 -37.70 -4.52
N ASN A 272 -25.09 -38.23 -3.59
CA ASN A 272 -24.62 -39.62 -3.69
C ASN A 272 -25.89 -40.48 -3.61
N ALA A 273 -26.59 -40.64 -4.73
CA ALA A 273 -27.58 -41.69 -4.87
C ALA A 273 -26.76 -42.96 -4.67
N SER A 274 -27.03 -43.61 -3.55
CA SER A 274 -26.34 -44.84 -3.17
C SER A 274 -26.41 -45.84 -4.33
N GLU A 275 -25.35 -46.61 -4.57
CA GLU A 275 -25.37 -47.71 -5.55
C GLU A 275 -26.64 -48.55 -5.31
N GLY A 276 -27.62 -48.44 -6.21
CA GLY A 276 -28.92 -49.13 -6.14
C GLY A 276 -30.17 -48.25 -6.01
N GLU A 277 -30.08 -46.97 -5.66
CA GLU A 277 -31.28 -46.14 -5.37
C GLU A 277 -32.03 -45.67 -6.62
N LEU A 278 -31.34 -45.61 -7.76
CA LEU A 278 -31.92 -45.24 -9.06
C LEU A 278 -32.17 -46.44 -9.96
N GLU A 279 -31.86 -47.67 -9.54
CA GLU A 279 -32.11 -48.87 -10.34
C GLU A 279 -33.61 -49.18 -10.40
N GLY A 280 -34.15 -49.32 -11.60
CA GLY A 280 -35.59 -49.49 -11.84
C GLY A 280 -36.38 -48.19 -11.95
N GLU A 281 -35.76 -47.02 -11.74
CA GLU A 281 -36.40 -45.73 -11.98
C GLU A 281 -36.55 -45.41 -13.47
N TRP A 282 -37.61 -44.66 -13.78
CA TRP A 282 -37.98 -44.31 -15.15
C TRP A 282 -37.50 -42.89 -15.46
N GLY A 283 -37.19 -42.64 -16.72
CA GLY A 283 -36.72 -41.33 -17.17
C GLY A 283 -36.91 -41.10 -18.65
N GLU A 284 -36.53 -39.92 -19.10
CA GLU A 284 -36.66 -39.49 -20.49
C GLU A 284 -35.29 -39.18 -21.09
N VAL A 285 -35.08 -39.55 -22.36
CA VAL A 285 -33.85 -39.22 -23.08
C VAL A 285 -33.82 -37.74 -23.46
N VAL A 286 -32.81 -37.00 -22.98
CA VAL A 286 -32.62 -35.56 -23.26
C VAL A 286 -31.84 -35.34 -24.56
N SER A 287 -30.95 -36.28 -24.91
CA SER A 287 -30.18 -36.30 -26.16
C SER A 287 -30.06 -37.72 -26.70
N ASP A 288 -30.12 -37.91 -28.02
CA ASP A 288 -29.96 -39.22 -28.66
C ASP A 288 -28.79 -40.02 -28.06
N LEU A 289 -29.06 -41.26 -27.62
CA LEU A 289 -28.06 -42.17 -27.02
C LEU A 289 -27.45 -43.03 -28.12
N THR A 290 -26.16 -42.79 -28.43
CA THR A 290 -25.38 -43.58 -29.41
C THR A 290 -23.90 -43.72 -29.05
N PRO A 291 -23.48 -44.72 -28.26
CA PRO A 291 -24.25 -45.45 -27.24
C PRO A 291 -24.37 -44.64 -25.95
N SER A 292 -23.71 -43.48 -25.83
CA SER A 292 -23.80 -42.58 -24.69
C SER A 292 -24.59 -41.31 -25.02
N GLY A 293 -25.19 -40.71 -24.00
CA GLY A 293 -26.02 -39.52 -24.10
C GLY A 293 -26.42 -39.02 -22.71
N LYS A 294 -27.37 -38.11 -22.65
CA LYS A 294 -27.96 -37.59 -21.41
C LYS A 294 -29.40 -38.04 -21.25
N VAL A 295 -29.77 -38.37 -20.01
CA VAL A 295 -31.14 -38.73 -19.61
C VAL A 295 -31.58 -37.89 -18.43
N LEU A 296 -32.88 -37.69 -18.28
CA LEU A 296 -33.51 -37.04 -17.14
C LEU A 296 -34.16 -38.13 -16.29
N VAL A 297 -33.62 -38.38 -15.10
CA VAL A 297 -34.13 -39.38 -14.15
C VAL A 297 -34.30 -38.70 -12.79
N ALA A 298 -35.45 -38.90 -12.14
CA ALA A 298 -35.81 -38.25 -10.88
C ALA A 298 -35.65 -36.70 -10.88
N GLY A 299 -35.88 -36.07 -12.04
CA GLY A 299 -35.78 -34.61 -12.21
C GLY A 299 -34.35 -34.06 -12.33
N LEU A 300 -33.34 -34.92 -12.46
CA LEU A 300 -31.93 -34.55 -12.62
C LEU A 300 -31.36 -35.08 -13.93
N GLU A 301 -30.45 -34.32 -14.55
CA GLU A 301 -29.71 -34.78 -15.74
C GLU A 301 -28.57 -35.71 -15.34
N TRP A 302 -28.54 -36.90 -15.96
CA TRP A 302 -27.50 -37.90 -15.78
C TRP A 302 -26.82 -38.25 -17.10
N ALA A 303 -25.53 -38.58 -17.05
CA ALA A 303 -24.86 -39.24 -18.16
C ALA A 303 -25.34 -40.69 -18.23
N ALA A 304 -25.71 -41.18 -19.41
CA ALA A 304 -26.19 -42.54 -19.57
C ALA A 304 -25.59 -43.23 -20.79
N THR A 305 -25.54 -44.57 -20.71
CA THR A 305 -25.13 -45.45 -21.80
C THR A 305 -26.24 -46.48 -22.05
N ALA A 306 -26.64 -46.62 -23.32
CA ALA A 306 -27.63 -47.60 -23.75
C ALA A 306 -27.09 -49.03 -23.58
N ASP A 307 -27.90 -49.93 -23.03
CA ASP A 307 -27.58 -51.36 -22.90
C ASP A 307 -27.56 -52.09 -24.26
N SER A 308 -28.28 -51.54 -25.25
CA SER A 308 -28.36 -52.10 -26.61
C SER A 308 -27.60 -51.25 -27.62
N ASN A 309 -27.14 -51.87 -28.71
CA ASN A 309 -26.46 -51.20 -29.83
C ASN A 309 -27.42 -50.37 -30.73
N ASN A 310 -28.70 -50.27 -30.34
CA ASN A 310 -29.70 -49.49 -31.06
C ASN A 310 -29.77 -48.06 -30.52
N VAL A 311 -30.00 -47.11 -31.43
CA VAL A 311 -30.15 -45.69 -31.09
C VAL A 311 -31.44 -45.47 -30.32
N ILE A 312 -31.36 -44.94 -29.10
CA ILE A 312 -32.52 -44.46 -28.33
C ILE A 312 -32.64 -42.95 -28.58
N LYS A 313 -33.76 -42.50 -29.13
CA LYS A 313 -33.93 -41.10 -29.55
C LYS A 313 -34.35 -40.21 -28.40
N LYS A 314 -34.04 -38.92 -28.52
CA LYS A 314 -34.55 -37.88 -27.62
C LYS A 314 -36.07 -37.98 -27.47
N GLY A 315 -36.55 -37.95 -26.22
CA GLY A 315 -37.95 -38.03 -25.85
C GLY A 315 -38.50 -39.45 -25.65
N GLU A 316 -37.68 -40.49 -25.84
CA GLU A 316 -38.08 -41.86 -25.52
C GLU A 316 -37.95 -42.13 -24.01
N GLU A 317 -38.87 -42.94 -23.47
CA GLU A 317 -38.84 -43.38 -22.09
C GLU A 317 -37.84 -44.53 -21.91
N ILE A 318 -37.07 -44.45 -20.83
CA ILE A 318 -36.04 -45.41 -20.46
C ILE A 318 -36.22 -45.87 -19.01
N ILE A 319 -35.67 -47.04 -18.73
CA ILE A 319 -35.52 -47.57 -17.37
C ILE A 319 -34.04 -47.73 -17.04
N VAL A 320 -33.65 -47.38 -15.82
CA VAL A 320 -32.28 -47.56 -15.33
C VAL A 320 -32.04 -49.02 -14.97
N VAL A 321 -31.10 -49.66 -15.68
CA VAL A 321 -30.72 -51.07 -15.51
C VAL A 321 -29.68 -51.24 -14.40
N SER A 322 -28.71 -50.31 -14.33
CA SER A 322 -27.67 -50.34 -13.31
C SER A 322 -26.97 -48.99 -13.18
N VAL A 323 -26.49 -48.65 -11.99
CA VAL A 323 -25.73 -47.41 -11.72
C VAL A 323 -24.24 -47.70 -11.62
N TYR A 324 -23.41 -47.06 -12.46
CA TYR A 324 -21.94 -47.14 -12.39
C TYR A 324 -21.35 -45.78 -12.08
N GLY A 325 -21.24 -45.44 -10.79
CA GLY A 325 -20.77 -44.13 -10.35
C GLY A 325 -21.67 -43.01 -10.88
N GLU A 326 -21.12 -42.14 -11.74
CA GLU A 326 -21.85 -41.00 -12.34
C GLU A 326 -22.52 -41.34 -13.69
N VAL A 327 -22.44 -42.60 -14.15
CA VAL A 327 -23.00 -43.04 -15.44
C VAL A 327 -24.09 -44.10 -15.22
N LEU A 328 -25.29 -43.83 -15.74
CA LEU A 328 -26.42 -44.75 -15.72
C LEU A 328 -26.39 -45.69 -16.93
N LYS A 329 -26.60 -46.99 -16.71
CA LYS A 329 -26.89 -47.90 -17.81
C LYS A 329 -28.41 -47.97 -17.99
N VAL A 330 -28.90 -47.67 -19.19
CA VAL A 330 -30.34 -47.52 -19.45
C VAL A 330 -30.80 -48.43 -20.59
N ALA A 331 -32.03 -48.93 -20.48
CA ALA A 331 -32.71 -49.68 -21.53
C ALA A 331 -34.00 -48.97 -21.94
N ARG A 332 -34.42 -49.16 -23.19
CA ARG A 332 -35.72 -48.67 -23.66
C ARG A 332 -36.82 -49.35 -22.87
N LEU A 333 -37.74 -48.56 -22.35
CA LEU A 333 -38.95 -49.10 -21.75
C LEU A 333 -39.83 -49.69 -22.87
N ILE A 334 -40.07 -51.00 -22.82
CA ILE A 334 -41.01 -51.67 -23.72
C ILE A 334 -42.28 -51.89 -22.90
N ASP A 335 -43.39 -51.29 -23.31
CA ASP A 335 -44.71 -51.61 -22.76
C ASP A 335 -45.00 -53.09 -23.07
N GLU A 336 -44.99 -53.95 -22.05
CA GLU A 336 -45.61 -55.26 -22.14
C GLU A 336 -47.14 -55.06 -22.20
N VAL A 337 -47.70 -55.23 -23.40
CA VAL A 337 -49.14 -55.33 -23.63
C VAL A 337 -49.53 -56.80 -23.41
N GLU A 338 -50.30 -57.03 -22.32
CA GLU A 338 -51.07 -58.24 -21.92
C GLU A 338 -50.36 -59.61 -21.80
#